data_AF-A0AAU3TRN3-F1
#
_entry.id   AF-A0AAU3TRN3-F1
#
_cell.length_a   1.000
_cell.length_b   1.000
_cell.length_c   1.000
_cell.angle_alpha   90.00
_cell.angle_beta   90.00
_cell.angle_gamma   90.00
#
_symmetry.space_group_name_H-M   'P 1'
#
loop_
_entity.id
_entity.type
_entity.pdbx_description
1 polymer ?
#
loop_
_entity_poly.entity_id
_entity_poly.type
_entity_poly.pdbx_seq_one_letter_code
_entity_poly.pdbx_strand_id
1 'polypeptide(L)'
;MEDLKKVVDDLLEQLAQAQDVPADAEPSRIIVSSLDQMRFLVGLEERLDAMLDVGDVLPFDLTDREALLKSVHELLVESGVTP
;
A
#
# COMPACT_ATOMS: atom_id res chain seq x y z
N MET A 1 4.47 0.58 13.55
CA MET A 1 3.23 -0.21 13.25
C MET A 1 1.95 0.64 13.22
N GLU A 2 1.63 1.45 14.25
CA GLU A 2 0.46 2.38 14.17
C GLU A 2 0.66 3.44 13.07
N ASP A 3 1.88 3.95 12.89
CA ASP A 3 2.23 4.91 11.85
C ASP A 3 2.12 4.31 10.45
N LEU A 4 2.59 3.06 10.27
CA LEU A 4 2.45 2.34 9.00
C LEU A 4 0.97 2.14 8.61
N LYS A 5 0.13 1.79 9.59
CA LYS A 5 -1.31 1.65 9.36
C LYS A 5 -1.92 2.97 8.88
N LYS A 6 -1.58 4.10 9.50
CA LYS A 6 -2.06 5.43 9.08
C LYS A 6 -1.62 5.74 7.65
N VAL A 7 -0.36 5.49 7.31
CA VAL A 7 0.17 5.70 5.94
C VAL A 7 -0.60 4.87 4.92
N VAL A 8 -0.85 3.59 5.20
CA VAL A 8 -1.62 2.70 4.31
C VAL A 8 -3.07 3.16 4.20
N ASP A 9 -3.72 3.52 5.30
CA ASP A 9 -5.11 3.98 5.30
C ASP A 9 -5.27 5.31 4.51
N ASP A 10 -4.37 6.27 4.70
CA ASP A 10 -4.35 7.55 3.96
C ASP A 10 -4.15 7.34 2.45
N LEU A 11 -3.28 6.40 2.08
CA LEU A 11 -3.04 6.05 0.68
C LEU A 11 -4.26 5.38 0.05
N LEU A 12 -4.90 4.45 0.76
CA LEU A 12 -6.14 3.82 0.31
C LEU A 12 -7.25 4.85 0.14
N GLU A 13 -7.37 5.81 1.07
CA GLU A 13 -8.35 6.90 0.94
C GLU A 13 -8.07 7.76 -0.30
N GLN A 14 -6.82 8.14 -0.55
CA GLN A 14 -6.45 8.90 -1.74
C GLN A 14 -6.75 8.14 -3.03
N LEU A 15 -6.45 6.85 -3.09
CA LEU A 15 -6.74 6.01 -4.25
C LEU A 15 -8.24 5.78 -4.44
N ALA A 16 -8.98 5.61 -3.35
CA ALA A 16 -10.44 5.44 -3.37
C ALA A 16 -11.12 6.70 -3.92
N GLN A 17 -10.69 7.89 -3.49
CA GLN A 17 -11.17 9.17 -4.02
C GLN A 17 -10.89 9.31 -5.52
N ALA A 18 -9.70 8.90 -5.99
CA ALA A 18 -9.35 8.96 -7.40
C ALA A 18 -10.20 8.02 -8.27
N GLN A 19 -10.76 6.96 -7.69
CA GLN A 19 -11.61 5.95 -8.35
C GLN A 19 -13.10 6.14 -8.11
N ASP A 20 -13.49 7.15 -7.33
CA ASP A 20 -14.88 7.39 -6.93
C ASP A 20 -15.51 6.17 -6.20
N VAL A 21 -14.73 5.54 -5.31
CA VAL A 21 -15.18 4.43 -4.46
C VAL A 21 -15.12 4.81 -2.97
N PRO A 22 -15.93 4.18 -2.09
CA PRO A 22 -15.87 4.43 -0.66
C PRO A 22 -14.49 4.12 -0.07
N ALA A 23 -14.00 4.99 0.82
CA ALA A 23 -12.69 4.84 1.46
C ALA A 23 -12.60 3.62 2.38
N ASP A 24 -13.73 3.06 2.83
CA ASP A 24 -13.83 1.84 3.64
C ASP A 24 -14.00 0.57 2.78
N ALA A 25 -14.01 0.69 1.45
CA ALA A 25 -14.05 -0.44 0.55
C ALA A 25 -12.84 -1.38 0.75
N GLU A 26 -13.01 -2.62 0.29
CA GLU A 26 -11.95 -3.63 0.27
C GLU A 26 -10.77 -3.14 -0.61
N PRO A 27 -9.51 -3.42 -0.23
CA PRO A 27 -8.35 -3.01 -1.02
C PRO A 27 -8.41 -3.48 -2.47
N SER A 28 -8.98 -4.67 -2.74
CA SER A 28 -9.20 -5.20 -4.09
C SER A 28 -10.16 -4.39 -4.96
N ARG A 29 -10.97 -3.50 -4.37
CA ARG A 29 -11.85 -2.56 -5.08
C ARG A 29 -11.22 -1.17 -5.26
N ILE A 30 -10.15 -0.89 -4.51
CA ILE A 30 -9.39 0.36 -4.54
C ILE A 30 -8.11 0.20 -5.36
N ILE A 31 -7.52 -0.99 -5.44
CA ILE A 31 -6.28 -1.23 -6.18
C ILE A 31 -6.60 -2.26 -7.26
N VAL A 32 -7.20 -1.78 -8.35
CA VAL A 32 -7.77 -2.64 -9.40
C VAL A 32 -6.85 -2.81 -10.61
N SER A 33 -5.85 -1.93 -10.77
CA SER A 33 -4.94 -1.96 -11.91
C SER A 33 -3.47 -1.92 -11.48
N SER A 34 -2.57 -2.34 -12.37
CA SER A 34 -1.13 -2.19 -12.17
C SER A 34 -0.70 -0.73 -12.01
N LEU A 35 -1.46 0.22 -12.57
CA LEU A 35 -1.22 1.64 -12.36
C LEU A 35 -1.53 2.05 -10.92
N ASP A 36 -2.60 1.53 -10.33
CA ASP A 36 -2.96 1.81 -8.93
C ASP A 36 -1.96 1.17 -7.97
N GLN A 37 -1.47 -0.03 -8.29
CA GLN A 37 -0.38 -0.66 -7.53
C GLN A 37 0.89 0.18 -7.56
N MET A 38 1.29 0.71 -8.72
CA MET A 38 2.44 1.61 -8.82
C MET A 38 2.21 2.92 -8.06
N ARG A 39 1.01 3.52 -8.14
CA ARG A 39 0.67 4.73 -7.38
C ARG A 39 0.71 4.49 -5.87
N PHE A 40 0.21 3.35 -5.42
CA PHE A 40 0.25 2.95 -4.01
C PHE A 40 1.69 2.79 -3.54
N LEU A 41 2.52 2.06 -4.31
CA LEU A 41 3.94 1.86 -4.00
C LEU A 41 4.71 3.18 -3.91
N VAL A 42 4.61 4.04 -4.94
CA VAL A 42 5.28 5.35 -4.94
C VAL A 42 4.80 6.20 -3.75
N GLY A 43 3.51 6.15 -3.45
CA GLY A 43 2.95 6.86 -2.30
C GLY A 43 3.47 6.35 -0.94
N LEU A 44 3.82 5.07 -0.83
CA LEU A 44 4.50 4.50 0.34
C LEU A 44 5.93 5.02 0.44
N GLU A 45 6.70 4.97 -0.65
CA GLU A 45 8.07 5.47 -0.71
C GLU A 45 8.17 6.94 -0.29
N GLU A 46 7.30 7.79 -0.84
CA GLU A 46 7.26 9.23 -0.51
C GLU A 46 6.94 9.49 0.96
N ARG A 47 6.00 8.75 1.55
CA ARG A 47 5.56 8.97 2.95
C ARG A 47 6.51 8.36 3.97
N LEU A 48 7.19 7.28 3.61
CA LEU A 48 8.13 6.57 4.47
C LEU A 48 9.58 7.03 4.28
N ASP A 49 9.83 7.96 3.36
CA ASP A 49 11.17 8.43 2.96
C ASP A 49 12.13 7.25 2.69
N ALA A 50 11.61 6.28 1.94
CA ALA A 50 12.25 5.00 1.68
C ALA A 50 12.23 4.67 0.19
N MET A 51 13.25 3.94 -0.25
CA MET A 51 13.30 3.39 -1.60
C MET A 51 13.05 1.88 -1.49
N LEU A 52 11.91 1.42 -2.00
CA LEU A 52 11.46 0.03 -1.85
C LEU A 52 11.88 -0.75 -3.09
N ASP A 53 12.80 -1.70 -2.93
CA ASP A 53 13.24 -2.57 -4.02
C ASP A 53 12.24 -3.70 -4.22
N VAL A 54 11.16 -3.38 -4.93
CA VAL A 54 10.22 -4.37 -5.49
C VAL A 54 10.90 -5.05 -6.68
N GLY A 55 11.76 -6.04 -6.41
CA GLY A 55 12.39 -6.88 -7.44
C GLY A 55 11.37 -7.64 -8.30
N ASP A 56 11.25 -8.96 -8.12
CA ASP A 56 10.17 -9.75 -8.74
C ASP A 56 8.85 -9.50 -7.98
N VAL A 57 8.21 -8.35 -8.27
CA VAL A 57 6.98 -7.81 -7.68
C VAL A 57 6.02 -8.88 -7.12
N LEU A 58 6.05 -9.10 -5.81
CA LEU A 58 4.95 -9.77 -5.12
C LEU A 58 3.76 -8.80 -5.14
N PRO A 59 2.61 -9.15 -5.72
CA PRO A 59 1.44 -8.31 -5.59
C PRO A 59 1.10 -8.17 -4.11
N PHE A 60 0.79 -6.95 -3.67
CA PHE A 60 0.22 -6.71 -2.35
C PHE A 60 -0.98 -7.65 -2.13
N ASP A 61 -1.12 -8.22 -0.93
CA ASP A 61 -2.32 -8.99 -0.62
C ASP A 61 -3.50 -8.04 -0.43
N LEU A 62 -4.40 -8.03 -1.42
CA LEU A 62 -5.56 -7.14 -1.45
C LEU A 62 -6.82 -7.78 -0.85
N THR A 63 -6.69 -8.95 -0.20
CA THR A 63 -7.82 -9.68 0.40
C THR A 63 -8.56 -8.82 1.42
N ASP A 64 -7.82 -8.19 2.32
CA ASP A 64 -8.33 -7.24 3.31
C ASP A 64 -7.21 -6.28 3.75
N ARG A 65 -7.55 -5.30 4.61
CA ARG A 65 -6.59 -4.28 5.08
C ARG A 65 -5.48 -4.84 5.94
N GLU A 66 -5.75 -5.89 6.71
CA GLU A 66 -4.76 -6.52 7.57
C GLU A 66 -3.73 -7.28 6.73
N ALA A 67 -4.21 -8.02 5.73
CA ALA A 67 -3.37 -8.69 4.74
C ALA A 67 -2.50 -7.69 3.97
N LEU A 68 -3.08 -6.59 3.50
CA LEU A 68 -2.34 -5.52 2.83
C LEU A 68 -1.27 -4.92 3.74
N LEU A 69 -1.63 -4.57 4.97
CA LEU A 69 -0.69 -4.00 5.94
C LEU A 69 0.46 -4.96 6.22
N LYS A 70 0.17 -6.26 6.30
CA LYS A 70 1.17 -7.31 6.45
C LYS A 70 2.11 -7.39 5.24
N SER A 71 1.57 -7.36 4.01
CA SER A 71 2.40 -7.33 2.79
C SER A 71 3.30 -6.10 2.73
N VAL A 72 2.80 -4.93 3.11
CA VAL A 72 3.60 -3.70 3.17
C VAL A 72 4.68 -3.80 4.23
N HIS A 73 4.36 -4.34 5.41
CA HIS A 73 5.32 -4.55 6.47
C HIS A 73 6.44 -5.53 6.06
N GLU A 74 6.09 -6.64 5.42
CA GLU A 74 7.06 -7.61 4.88
C GLU A 74 7.98 -6.95 3.85
N LEU A 75 7.42 -6.18 2.90
CA LEU A 75 8.20 -5.43 1.91
C LEU A 75 9.19 -4.44 2.54
N LEU A 76 8.78 -3.72 3.60
CA LEU A 76 9.65 -2.79 4.30
C LEU A 76 10.82 -3.52 4.98
N VAL A 77 10.55 -4.64 5.64
CA VAL A 77 11.57 -5.47 6.27
C VAL A 77 12.57 -6.01 5.25
N GLU A 78 12.09 -6.49 4.10
CA GLU A 78 12.95 -6.96 3.00
C GLU A 78 13.80 -5.84 2.40
N SER A 79 13.26 -4.63 2.31
CA SER A 79 13.96 -3.43 1.85
C SER A 79 14.95 -2.85 2.88
N GLY A 80 15.04 -3.45 4.08
CA GLY A 80 15.89 -2.96 5.16
C GLY A 80 15.36 -1.70 5.86
N VAL A 81 14.10 -1.35 5.63
CA VAL A 81 13.40 -0.23 6.24
C VAL A 81 12.70 -0.72 7.51
N THR A 82 12.96 -0.06 8.64
CA THR A 82 12.31 -0.39 9.91
C THR A 82 11.04 0.45 10.10
N PRO A 83 9.84 -0.15 10.18
CA PRO A 83 8.55 0.55 10.28
C PRO A 83 8.08 0.91 11.71
#